data_AF-A0A948APK5-F1
#
_entry.id   AF-A0A948APK5-F1
#
_cell.length_a   1.000
_cell.length_b   1.000
_cell.length_c   1.000
_cell.angle_alpha   90.00
_cell.angle_beta   90.00
_cell.angle_gamma   90.00
#
_symmetry.space_group_name_H-M   'P 1'
#
loop_
_entity.id
_entity.type
_entity.pdbx_description
1 polymer ?
#
loop_
_entity_poly.entity_id
_entity_poly.type
_entity_poly.pdbx_seq_one_letter_code
_entity_poly.pdbx_strand_id
1 'polypeptide(L)'
;MSRVHRIIVAADFCCALLLLAAVSVASSPMPPDSPWFSRVLISNDDGIENPRLQVLVDAFAPHCEVWVVAPLVNRSGSSNYCSAFSSKTLAVEPRDLGEGVRAWGVDGYPADCVMLALTTLMKDSPPDLVLSGVNSSPNLADGWLASGTIGVVRTAAHRGFRAVAFSGLREDPEMMSAVG
;
A
#
# COMPACT_ATOMS: atom_id res chain seq x y z
N MET A 1 1.76 27.85 0.01
CA MET A 1 2.63 27.23 1.03
C MET A 1 2.62 25.73 0.81
N SER A 2 3.74 25.17 0.36
CA SER A 2 3.88 23.79 -0.12
C SER A 2 3.68 22.78 1.01
N ARG A 3 2.64 21.93 0.88
CA ARG A 3 2.50 20.76 1.76
C ARG A 3 3.62 19.78 1.40
N VAL A 4 4.55 19.58 2.32
CA VAL A 4 5.58 18.55 2.20
C VAL A 4 4.88 17.20 2.24
N HIS A 5 4.88 16.48 1.12
CA HIS A 5 4.33 15.13 0.99
C HIS A 5 5.13 14.18 1.88
N ARG A 6 4.53 13.69 2.97
CA ARG A 6 5.19 12.78 3.91
C ARG A 6 4.99 11.34 3.41
N ILE A 7 6.05 10.73 2.88
CA ILE A 7 6.15 9.28 2.70
C ILE A 7 6.60 8.71 4.04
N ILE A 8 5.86 7.76 4.60
CA ILE A 8 6.27 7.04 5.80
C ILE A 8 6.50 5.58 5.41
N VAL A 9 7.74 5.12 5.56
CA VAL A 9 8.12 3.71 5.41
C VAL A 9 8.14 3.11 6.80
N ALA A 10 7.25 2.17 7.08
CA ALA A 10 7.23 1.44 8.35
C ALA A 10 7.92 0.08 8.16
N ALA A 11 9.09 -0.06 8.79
CA ALA A 11 9.72 -1.34 9.02
C ALA A 11 9.28 -1.84 10.40
N ASP A 12 8.79 -3.08 10.47
CA ASP A 12 8.36 -3.83 11.66
C ASP A 12 6.95 -3.63 12.23
N PHE A 13 6.35 -4.76 12.62
CA PHE A 13 5.07 -4.84 13.34
C PHE A 13 5.09 -4.06 14.67
N CYS A 14 6.26 -3.89 15.30
CA CYS A 14 6.42 -3.01 16.47
C CYS A 14 6.25 -1.51 16.15
N CYS A 15 6.44 -1.09 14.89
CA CYS A 15 6.28 0.30 14.46
C CYS A 15 4.82 0.69 14.15
N ALA A 16 3.87 -0.26 14.15
CA ALA A 16 2.45 0.06 13.99
C ALA A 16 1.95 1.00 15.11
N LEU A 17 2.50 0.89 16.32
CA LEU A 17 2.21 1.83 17.42
C LEU A 17 2.89 3.21 17.24
N LEU A 18 4.02 3.29 16.55
CA LEU A 18 4.71 4.56 16.24
C LEU A 18 4.05 5.32 15.09
N LEU A 19 3.35 4.64 14.18
CA LEU A 19 2.55 5.26 13.12
C LEU A 19 1.35 6.05 13.68
N LEU A 20 0.72 5.57 14.76
CA LEU A 20 -0.30 6.33 15.51
C LEU A 20 0.28 7.62 16.13
N ALA A 21 1.54 7.57 16.58
CA ALA A 21 2.23 8.75 17.13
C ALA A 21 2.67 9.76 16.06
N ALA A 22 3.05 9.31 14.84
CA ALA A 22 3.45 10.22 13.77
C ALA A 22 2.26 10.94 13.09
N VAL A 23 1.06 10.36 13.14
CA VAL A 23 -0.20 11.01 12.74
C VAL A 23 -0.61 12.09 13.75
N SER A 24 -0.15 12.01 15.00
CA SER A 24 -0.46 12.95 16.09
C SER A 24 0.00 14.40 15.85
N VAL A 25 0.92 14.65 14.91
CA VAL A 25 1.43 16.02 14.64
C VAL A 25 0.49 16.83 13.73
N ALA A 26 -0.69 16.32 13.37
CA ALA A 26 -1.68 17.05 12.57
C ALA A 26 -3.08 17.11 13.22
N SER A 27 -3.24 18.10 14.10
CA SER A 27 -4.47 18.87 14.43
C SER A 27 -5.72 18.17 15.02
N SER A 28 -6.09 18.65 16.22
CA SER A 28 -7.36 18.54 16.96
C SER A 28 -7.67 17.19 17.65
N PRO A 29 -8.18 17.19 18.91
CA PRO A 29 -8.64 15.96 19.58
C PRO A 29 -9.79 15.33 18.79
N MET A 30 -9.63 14.05 18.48
CA MET A 30 -10.56 13.24 17.68
C MET A 30 -11.84 12.89 18.46
N PRO A 31 -13.01 12.90 17.80
CA PRO A 31 -14.22 12.28 18.36
C PRO A 31 -14.02 10.76 18.51
N PRO A 32 -14.46 10.14 19.61
CA PRO A 32 -14.24 8.71 19.90
C PRO A 32 -14.89 7.75 18.88
N ASP A 33 -15.81 8.24 18.04
CA ASP A 33 -16.70 7.39 17.23
C ASP A 33 -16.51 7.56 15.70
N SER A 34 -15.47 8.26 15.25
CA SER A 34 -15.18 8.45 13.82
C SER A 34 -13.91 7.71 13.41
N PRO A 35 -13.95 6.86 12.36
CA PRO A 35 -12.74 6.24 11.87
C PRO A 35 -11.79 7.30 11.34
N TRP A 36 -10.51 7.18 11.68
CA TRP A 36 -9.43 8.10 11.28
C TRP A 36 -9.33 8.28 9.75
N PHE A 37 -9.90 7.33 8.99
CA PHE A 37 -10.02 7.31 7.54
C PHE A 37 -11.41 6.78 7.16
N SER A 38 -12.09 7.44 6.22
CA SER A 38 -13.36 6.93 5.68
C SER A 38 -13.11 5.87 4.60
N ARG A 39 -12.02 6.03 3.83
CA ARG A 39 -11.66 5.14 2.73
C ARG A 39 -10.15 4.96 2.59
N VAL A 40 -9.72 3.73 2.35
CA VAL A 40 -8.32 3.39 2.08
C VAL A 40 -8.16 2.66 0.75
N LEU A 41 -7.02 2.91 0.09
CA LEU A 41 -6.57 2.14 -1.08
C LEU A 41 -5.40 1.26 -0.67
N ILE A 42 -5.49 -0.04 -0.91
CA ILE A 42 -4.44 -1.02 -0.65
C ILE A 42 -3.88 -1.54 -1.98
N SER A 43 -2.55 -1.66 -2.06
CA SER A 43 -1.84 -2.24 -3.21
C SER A 43 -0.57 -2.96 -2.77
N ASN A 44 0.13 -3.62 -3.68
CA ASN A 44 1.43 -4.24 -3.45
C ASN A 44 2.19 -4.44 -4.77
N ASP A 45 3.38 -5.05 -4.68
CA ASP A 45 4.13 -5.56 -5.82
C ASP A 45 4.18 -7.09 -5.91
N ASP A 46 3.75 -7.80 -4.87
CA ASP A 46 3.72 -9.26 -4.88
C ASP A 46 2.54 -9.87 -5.68
N GLY A 47 1.50 -9.07 -5.94
CA GLY A 47 0.29 -9.47 -6.67
C GLY A 47 -0.94 -9.57 -5.76
N ILE A 48 -2.13 -9.47 -6.38
CA ILE A 48 -3.42 -9.41 -5.67
C ILE A 48 -3.76 -10.69 -4.90
N GLU A 49 -3.30 -11.83 -5.39
CA GLU A 49 -3.50 -13.13 -4.75
C GLU A 49 -2.46 -13.41 -3.64
N ASN A 50 -1.57 -12.46 -3.32
CA ASN A 50 -0.59 -12.67 -2.26
C ASN A 50 -1.30 -12.70 -0.89
N PRO A 51 -1.13 -13.77 -0.09
CA PRO A 51 -1.83 -13.91 1.19
C PRO A 51 -1.48 -12.81 2.21
N ARG A 52 -0.30 -12.19 2.10
CA ARG A 52 0.09 -11.07 2.97
C ARG A 52 -0.63 -9.76 2.65
N LEU A 53 -1.22 -9.63 1.47
CA LEU A 53 -2.10 -8.50 1.14
C LEU A 53 -3.36 -8.55 2.01
N GLN A 54 -3.89 -9.76 2.23
CA GLN A 54 -5.09 -10.00 3.04
C GLN A 54 -4.92 -9.48 4.48
N VAL A 55 -3.71 -9.51 5.03
CA VAL A 55 -3.42 -8.97 6.36
C VAL A 55 -3.79 -7.48 6.48
N LEU A 56 -3.53 -6.69 5.44
CA LEU A 56 -3.91 -5.28 5.41
C LEU A 56 -5.41 -5.11 5.19
N VAL A 57 -6.03 -5.97 4.38
CA VAL A 57 -7.47 -5.96 4.15
C VAL A 57 -8.21 -6.22 5.46
N ASP A 58 -7.87 -7.30 6.16
CA ASP A 58 -8.49 -7.71 7.42
C ASP A 58 -8.30 -6.66 8.53
N ALA A 59 -7.16 -5.96 8.52
CA ALA A 59 -6.87 -4.91 9.49
C ALA A 59 -7.71 -3.64 9.29
N PHE A 60 -8.14 -3.33 8.07
CA PHE A 60 -8.82 -2.06 7.74
C PHE A 60 -10.32 -2.22 7.42
N ALA A 61 -10.74 -3.35 6.85
CA ALA A 61 -12.13 -3.58 6.45
C ALA A 61 -13.16 -3.42 7.59
N PRO A 62 -12.86 -3.75 8.86
CA PRO A 62 -13.80 -3.52 9.97
C PRO A 62 -14.01 -2.03 10.31
N HIS A 63 -13.15 -1.14 9.83
CA HIS A 63 -13.08 0.25 10.28
C HIS A 63 -13.40 1.27 9.19
N CYS A 64 -13.21 0.92 7.91
CA CYS A 64 -13.41 1.86 6.80
C CYS A 64 -13.68 1.12 5.47
N GLU A 65 -14.03 1.89 4.44
CA GLU A 65 -14.19 1.35 3.09
C GLU A 65 -12.83 0.98 2.48
N VAL A 66 -12.64 -0.30 2.13
CA VAL A 66 -11.39 -0.80 1.57
C VAL A 66 -11.51 -1.01 0.06
N TRP A 67 -10.57 -0.41 -0.67
CA TRP A 67 -10.33 -0.67 -2.08
C TRP A 67 -8.99 -1.34 -2.25
N VAL A 68 -8.93 -2.40 -3.05
CA VAL A 68 -7.70 -3.11 -3.38
C VAL A 68 -7.47 -3.04 -4.88
N VAL A 69 -6.34 -2.49 -5.30
CA VAL A 69 -5.94 -2.50 -6.70
C VAL A 69 -4.48 -2.91 -6.78
N ALA A 70 -4.22 -4.11 -7.28
CA ALA A 70 -2.89 -4.71 -7.25
C ALA A 70 -2.59 -5.48 -8.55
N PRO A 71 -1.31 -5.76 -8.85
CA PRO A 71 -0.95 -6.53 -10.03
C PRO A 71 -1.57 -7.93 -10.03
N LEU A 72 -1.91 -8.47 -11.21
CA LEU A 72 -2.37 -9.86 -11.34
C LEU A 72 -1.28 -10.89 -11.00
N VAL A 73 -0.02 -10.50 -11.16
CA VAL A 73 1.16 -11.36 -10.98
C VAL A 73 2.22 -10.63 -10.16
N ASN A 74 3.18 -11.37 -9.60
CA ASN A 74 4.31 -10.77 -8.89
C ASN A 74 5.11 -9.85 -9.82
N ARG A 75 5.34 -8.61 -9.36
CA ARG A 75 6.09 -7.52 -9.99
C ARG A 75 7.12 -6.95 -9.00
N SER A 76 7.71 -7.76 -8.13
CA SER A 76 8.79 -7.34 -7.24
C SER A 76 9.96 -6.75 -8.04
N GLY A 77 10.66 -5.77 -7.46
CA GLY A 77 11.79 -5.10 -8.13
C GLY A 77 11.38 -4.09 -9.22
N SER A 78 10.09 -3.79 -9.36
CA SER A 78 9.56 -2.95 -10.44
C SER A 78 9.15 -1.53 -10.02
N SER A 79 9.74 -0.98 -8.95
CA SER A 79 9.40 0.33 -8.36
C SER A 79 9.21 1.49 -9.33
N ASN A 80 10.01 1.52 -10.40
CA ASN A 80 10.08 2.60 -11.37
C ASN A 80 9.39 2.26 -12.70
N TYR A 81 8.75 1.09 -12.81
CA TYR A 81 8.07 0.68 -14.03
C TYR A 81 6.62 1.17 -14.03
N CYS A 82 6.22 1.70 -15.19
CA CYS A 82 4.86 2.14 -15.47
C CYS A 82 4.61 1.95 -16.97
N SER A 83 3.41 1.50 -17.30
CA SER A 83 3.00 1.25 -18.69
C SER A 83 2.55 2.53 -19.41
N ALA A 84 2.61 3.71 -18.78
CA ALA A 84 2.12 4.98 -19.34
C ALA A 84 2.78 5.40 -20.67
N PHE A 85 4.00 4.92 -20.94
CA PHE A 85 4.71 5.16 -22.21
C PHE A 85 4.66 3.97 -23.18
N SER A 86 3.84 2.97 -22.86
CA SER A 86 3.56 1.82 -23.71
C SER A 86 2.25 2.03 -24.47
N SER A 87 2.11 1.40 -25.65
CA SER A 87 0.82 1.24 -26.34
C SER A 87 -0.05 0.12 -25.74
N LYS A 88 0.41 -0.53 -24.66
CA LYS A 88 -0.29 -1.63 -24.00
C LYS A 88 -1.58 -1.14 -23.33
N THR A 89 -2.70 -1.78 -23.69
CA THR A 89 -3.94 -1.68 -22.91
C THR A 89 -3.84 -2.62 -21.70
N LEU A 90 -4.13 -2.10 -20.51
CA LEU A 90 -4.09 -2.89 -19.27
C LEU A 90 -5.42 -3.62 -19.08
N ALA A 91 -5.37 -4.94 -18.92
CA ALA A 91 -6.52 -5.71 -18.47
C ALA A 91 -6.78 -5.43 -16.98
N VAL A 92 -8.05 -5.28 -16.62
CA VAL A 92 -8.50 -5.03 -15.25
C VAL A 92 -9.61 -6.02 -14.94
N GLU A 93 -9.43 -6.80 -13.88
CA GLU A 93 -10.33 -7.89 -13.53
C GLU A 93 -10.82 -7.73 -12.10
N PRO A 94 -12.13 -7.84 -11.82
CA PRO A 94 -12.61 -7.84 -10.45
C PRO A 94 -12.08 -9.04 -9.69
N ARG A 95 -11.88 -8.87 -8.37
CA ARG A 95 -11.49 -9.92 -7.43
C ARG A 95 -12.39 -9.88 -6.21
N ASP A 96 -12.50 -11.04 -5.57
CA ASP A 96 -13.17 -11.19 -4.29
C ASP A 96 -12.11 -11.37 -3.21
N LEU A 97 -12.03 -10.41 -2.28
CA LEU A 97 -11.14 -10.43 -1.12
C LEU A 97 -11.93 -10.33 0.19
N GLY A 98 -13.22 -10.68 0.15
CA GLY A 98 -14.12 -10.67 1.29
C GLY A 98 -15.23 -9.61 1.19
N GLU A 99 -16.21 -9.76 2.08
CA GLU A 99 -17.38 -8.88 2.14
C GLU A 99 -16.99 -7.43 2.42
N GLY A 100 -17.61 -6.49 1.70
CA GLY A 100 -17.37 -5.06 1.87
C GLY A 100 -16.06 -4.54 1.26
N VAL A 101 -15.27 -5.41 0.62
CA VAL A 101 -14.01 -5.04 -0.06
C VAL A 101 -14.25 -4.91 -1.55
N ARG A 102 -13.72 -3.83 -2.15
CA ARG A 102 -13.76 -3.62 -3.60
C ARG A 102 -12.39 -3.89 -4.20
N ALA A 103 -12.23 -4.98 -4.94
CA ALA A 103 -10.91 -5.43 -5.39
C ALA A 103 -10.81 -5.59 -6.93
N TRP A 104 -9.67 -5.17 -7.50
CA TRP A 104 -9.32 -5.34 -8.90
C TRP A 104 -7.87 -5.76 -9.10
N GLY A 105 -7.67 -6.82 -9.86
CA GLY A 105 -6.37 -7.21 -10.39
C GLY A 105 -6.07 -6.47 -11.70
N VAL A 106 -4.83 -6.01 -11.88
CA VAL A 106 -4.41 -5.29 -13.08
C VAL A 106 -3.25 -6.00 -13.77
N ASP A 107 -3.30 -6.20 -15.08
CA ASP A 107 -2.14 -6.67 -15.87
C ASP A 107 -1.12 -5.53 -16.13
N GLY A 108 -0.61 -4.96 -15.04
CA GLY A 108 0.30 -3.82 -15.05
C GLY A 108 1.31 -3.87 -13.91
N TYR A 109 2.02 -2.76 -13.73
CA TYR A 109 2.97 -2.55 -12.65
C TYR A 109 2.29 -1.91 -11.42
N PRO A 110 2.94 -1.90 -10.24
CA PRO A 110 2.35 -1.29 -9.04
C PRO A 110 1.98 0.19 -9.23
N ALA A 111 2.78 0.94 -9.98
CA ALA A 111 2.45 2.32 -10.33
C ALA A 111 1.18 2.42 -11.21
N ASP A 112 0.99 1.50 -12.15
CA ASP A 112 -0.22 1.44 -12.99
C ASP A 112 -1.47 1.18 -12.15
N CYS A 113 -1.37 0.29 -11.16
CA CYS A 113 -2.46 -0.04 -10.24
C CYS A 113 -2.92 1.18 -9.45
N VAL A 114 -1.98 1.90 -8.82
CA VAL A 114 -2.26 3.13 -8.07
C VAL A 114 -2.83 4.21 -8.99
N MET A 115 -2.26 4.36 -10.17
CA MET A 115 -2.71 5.31 -11.16
C MET A 115 -4.16 5.06 -11.58
N LEU A 116 -4.47 3.82 -11.98
CA LEU A 116 -5.82 3.40 -12.35
C LEU A 116 -6.81 3.64 -11.20
N ALA A 117 -6.42 3.29 -9.97
CA ALA A 117 -7.25 3.50 -8.80
C ALA A 117 -7.59 4.99 -8.62
N LEU A 118 -6.58 5.85 -8.59
CA LEU A 118 -6.74 7.26 -8.26
C LEU A 118 -7.36 8.10 -9.39
N THR A 119 -7.12 7.75 -10.66
CA THR A 119 -7.61 8.56 -11.79
C THR A 119 -8.92 8.06 -12.39
N THR A 120 -9.28 6.80 -12.13
CA THR A 120 -10.41 6.15 -12.79
C THR A 120 -11.38 5.56 -11.78
N LEU A 121 -10.96 4.59 -10.97
CA LEU A 121 -11.86 3.83 -10.11
C LEU A 121 -12.40 4.65 -8.92
N MET A 122 -11.56 5.52 -8.37
CA MET A 122 -11.82 6.33 -7.17
C MET A 122 -11.84 7.83 -7.48
N LYS A 123 -12.00 8.22 -8.76
CA LYS A 123 -11.89 9.61 -9.21
C LYS A 123 -12.83 10.57 -8.46
N ASP A 124 -14.08 10.16 -8.30
CA ASP A 124 -15.12 11.01 -7.69
C ASP A 124 -15.20 10.84 -6.16
N SER A 125 -14.46 9.87 -5.61
CA SER A 125 -14.44 9.56 -4.18
C SER A 125 -13.07 8.99 -3.81
N PRO A 126 -12.05 9.87 -3.69
CA PRO A 126 -10.66 9.45 -3.55
C PRO A 126 -10.37 8.87 -2.15
N PRO A 127 -9.28 8.10 -1.99
CA PRO A 127 -8.89 7.56 -0.69
C PRO A 127 -8.31 8.65 0.24
N ASP A 128 -8.48 8.46 1.55
CA ASP A 128 -7.81 9.28 2.57
C ASP A 128 -6.35 8.84 2.78
N LEU A 129 -6.08 7.55 2.52
CA LEU A 129 -4.79 6.91 2.74
C LEU A 129 -4.54 5.79 1.73
N VAL A 130 -3.31 5.73 1.22
CA VAL A 130 -2.82 4.62 0.39
C VAL A 130 -1.87 3.74 1.21
N LEU A 131 -2.10 2.44 1.19
CA LEU A 131 -1.34 1.44 1.92
C LEU A 131 -0.65 0.51 0.91
N SER A 132 0.62 0.19 1.14
CA SER A 132 1.34 -0.77 0.31
C SER A 132 1.96 -1.90 1.13
N GLY A 133 1.79 -3.15 0.69
CA GLY A 133 2.45 -4.31 1.28
C GLY A 133 1.54 -5.53 1.47
N VAL A 134 1.88 -6.46 2.37
CA VAL A 134 3.09 -6.50 3.20
C VAL A 134 4.23 -7.20 2.45
N ASN A 135 5.31 -6.46 2.15
CA ASN A 135 6.50 -7.02 1.50
C ASN A 135 7.25 -7.98 2.45
N SER A 136 7.75 -9.12 1.93
CA SER A 136 8.54 -10.09 2.71
C SER A 136 9.99 -9.69 2.94
N SER A 137 10.54 -8.82 2.11
CA SER A 137 11.91 -8.35 2.28
C SER A 137 11.89 -6.99 2.98
N PRO A 138 12.74 -6.79 4.00
CA PRO A 138 12.90 -5.47 4.57
C PRO A 138 13.42 -4.52 3.49
N ASN A 139 12.70 -3.41 3.26
CA ASN A 139 13.12 -2.34 2.36
C ASN A 139 14.18 -1.45 3.04
N LEU A 140 15.28 -2.06 3.51
CA LEU A 140 16.37 -1.41 4.22
C LEU A 140 17.55 -1.12 3.27
N ALA A 141 18.30 -0.05 3.56
CA ALA A 141 19.43 0.42 2.74
C ALA A 141 19.06 0.57 1.25
N ASP A 142 19.99 0.43 0.31
CA ASP A 142 19.78 0.78 -1.11
C ASP A 142 18.68 -0.03 -1.84
N GLY A 143 18.17 -1.09 -1.24
CA GLY A 143 17.09 -1.92 -1.78
C GLY A 143 15.74 -1.20 -1.91
N TRP A 144 15.53 -0.08 -1.20
CA TRP A 144 14.27 0.68 -1.26
C TRP A 144 14.01 1.27 -2.65
N LEU A 145 15.07 1.63 -3.40
CA LEU A 145 14.95 2.26 -4.73
C LEU A 145 14.33 1.33 -5.77
N ALA A 146 14.52 0.02 -5.64
CA ALA A 146 13.98 -1.01 -6.53
C ALA A 146 12.65 -1.60 -6.02
N SER A 147 12.23 -1.29 -4.80
CA SER A 147 11.07 -1.89 -4.16
C SER A 147 9.73 -1.45 -4.77
N GLY A 148 8.98 -2.40 -5.32
CA GLY A 148 7.66 -2.11 -5.92
C GLY A 148 6.64 -1.65 -4.88
N THR A 149 6.74 -2.15 -3.64
CA THR A 149 6.00 -1.65 -2.47
C THR A 149 6.28 -0.15 -2.22
N ILE A 150 7.54 0.30 -2.38
CA ILE A 150 7.86 1.74 -2.32
C ILE A 150 7.36 2.48 -3.58
N GLY A 151 7.35 1.81 -4.74
CA GLY A 151 6.77 2.34 -5.97
C GLY A 151 5.31 2.76 -5.83
N VAL A 152 4.50 1.98 -5.10
CA VAL A 152 3.10 2.32 -4.78
C VAL A 152 3.01 3.64 -4.02
N VAL A 153 3.71 3.75 -2.88
CA VAL A 153 3.61 4.94 -2.02
C VAL A 153 4.20 6.17 -2.68
N ARG A 154 5.27 6.01 -3.47
CA ARG A 154 5.86 7.10 -4.24
C ARG A 154 4.90 7.62 -5.29
N THR A 155 4.22 6.72 -6.00
CA THR A 155 3.21 7.09 -7.01
C THR A 155 2.05 7.85 -6.37
N ALA A 156 1.52 7.36 -5.25
CA ALA A 156 0.46 8.02 -4.50
C ALA A 156 0.88 9.39 -3.95
N ALA A 157 2.06 9.48 -3.33
CA ALA A 157 2.60 10.73 -2.80
C ALA A 157 2.84 11.77 -3.89
N HIS A 158 3.32 11.35 -5.07
CA HIS A 158 3.46 12.23 -6.24
C HIS A 158 2.11 12.78 -6.72
N ARG A 159 1.01 12.08 -6.45
CA ARG A 159 -0.37 12.51 -6.73
C ARG A 159 -1.03 13.30 -5.61
N GLY A 160 -0.31 13.62 -4.54
CA GLY A 160 -0.83 14.42 -3.42
C GLY A 160 -1.49 13.60 -2.31
N PHE A 161 -1.42 12.27 -2.37
CA PHE A 161 -2.05 11.39 -1.39
C PHE A 161 -1.09 11.02 -0.26
N ARG A 162 -1.65 10.83 0.94
CA ARG A 162 -0.92 10.24 2.08
C ARG A 162 -0.70 8.77 1.77
N ALA A 163 0.51 8.26 1.99
CA ALA A 163 0.83 6.87 1.68
C ALA A 163 1.83 6.25 2.67
N VAL A 164 1.60 4.98 3.00
CA VAL A 164 2.40 4.20 3.95
C VAL A 164 2.73 2.84 3.36
N ALA A 165 3.99 2.43 3.50
CA ALA A 165 4.47 1.11 3.08
C ALA A 165 4.76 0.23 4.30
N PHE A 166 4.33 -1.03 4.25
CA PHE A 166 4.54 -2.06 5.25
C PHE A 166 5.49 -3.12 4.71
N SER A 167 6.52 -3.45 5.49
CA SER A 167 7.46 -4.54 5.19
C SER A 167 7.71 -5.34 6.46
N GLY A 168 7.65 -6.66 6.34
CA GLY A 168 7.97 -7.58 7.43
C GLY A 168 9.43 -8.01 7.38
N LEU A 169 10.04 -8.21 8.55
CA LEU A 169 11.22 -9.04 8.67
C LEU A 169 10.82 -10.49 8.38
N ARG A 170 11.52 -11.13 7.45
CA ARG A 170 11.47 -12.58 7.33
C ARG A 170 12.08 -13.16 8.60
N GLU A 171 11.35 -13.96 9.36
CA GLU A 171 11.97 -14.78 10.40
C GLU A 171 12.96 -15.71 9.70
N ASP A 172 14.26 -15.46 9.89
CA ASP A 172 15.30 -16.36 9.44
C ASP A 172 15.51 -17.44 10.51
N PRO A 173 15.21 -18.72 10.23
CA PRO A 173 15.44 -19.80 11.18
C PRO A 173 16.90 -19.87 11.66
N GLU A 174 17.87 -19.47 10.82
CA GLU A 174 19.29 -19.43 11.22
C GLU A 174 19.58 -18.29 12.20
N MET A 175 18.96 -17.12 12.03
CA MET A 175 19.13 -16.00 12.96
C MET A 175 18.49 -16.28 14.32
N MET A 176 17.37 -17.00 14.36
CA MET A 176 16.71 -17.41 15.61
C MET A 176 17.44 -18.51 16.35
N SER A 177 18.17 -19.39 15.65
CA SER A 177 19.01 -20.42 16.29
C SER A 177 20.36 -19.90 16.77
N ALA A 178 20.84 -18.77 16.23
CA ALA A 178 22.07 -18.10 16.68
C ALA A 178 21.88 -17.23 17.96
N VAL A 179 20.63 -17.01 18.38
CA VAL A 179 20.26 -16.22 19.58
C VAL A 179 19.76 -17.14 20.72
N GLY A 180 19.71 -18.45 20.48
CA GLY A 180 19.32 -19.48 21.45
C GLY A 180 20.49 -20.09 22.23
#